data_AF-A0A523BVT5-F1
#
_entry.id   AF-A0A523BVT5-F1
#
_cell.length_a   1.000
_cell.length_b   1.000
_cell.length_c   1.000
_cell.angle_alpha   90.00
_cell.angle_beta   90.00
_cell.angle_gamma   90.00
#
_symmetry.space_group_name_H-M   'P 1'
#
loop_
_entity.id
_entity.type
_entity.pdbx_description
1 polymer ?
#
loop_
_entity_poly.entity_id
_entity_poly.type
_entity_poly.pdbx_seq_one_letter_code
_entity_poly.pdbx_strand_id
1 'polypeptide(L)'
;MELQSDTNPKIAALQHTLLREATPARKLAILGQMNETIKILALSGLQSRFPNEPPEILRRRLADLIFGPRVANLVYGPPLDQG
;
A
#
# COMPACT_ATOMS: atom_id res chain seq x y z
N MET A 1 9.95 -15.36 -0.44
CA MET A 1 9.35 -14.39 0.48
C MET A 1 8.09 -15.04 1.04
N GLU A 2 8.15 -15.65 2.22
CA GLU A 2 6.96 -16.19 2.87
C GLU A 2 6.14 -15.00 3.38
N LEU A 3 5.04 -14.68 2.67
CA LEU A 3 4.27 -13.45 2.88
C LEU A 3 3.51 -13.41 4.23
N GLN A 4 3.58 -14.47 5.04
CA GLN A 4 2.73 -14.68 6.21
C GLN A 4 3.43 -15.46 7.34
N SER A 5 4.74 -15.25 7.57
CA SER A 5 5.48 -15.97 8.63
C SER A 5 4.94 -15.72 10.04
N ASP A 6 4.26 -14.60 10.26
CA ASP A 6 3.60 -14.22 11.53
C ASP A 6 2.16 -14.75 11.65
N THR A 7 1.65 -15.47 10.64
CA THR A 7 0.31 -16.06 10.66
C THR A 7 0.40 -17.56 10.91
N ASN A 8 -0.40 -18.07 11.85
CA ASN A 8 -0.50 -19.52 12.06
C ASN A 8 -0.83 -20.25 10.73
N PRO A 9 -0.10 -21.30 10.34
CA PRO A 9 -0.30 -21.98 9.05
C PRO A 9 -1.73 -22.45 8.78
N LYS A 10 -2.48 -22.83 9.83
CA LYS A 10 -3.89 -23.24 9.69
C LYS A 10 -4.77 -22.07 9.24
N ILE A 11 -4.49 -20.87 9.73
CA ILE A 11 -5.24 -19.66 9.38
C ILE A 11 -4.89 -19.20 7.97
N ALA A 12 -3.61 -19.28 7.58
CA ALA A 12 -3.17 -19.01 6.22
C ALA A 12 -3.88 -19.92 5.20
N ALA A 13 -3.95 -21.23 5.50
CA ALA A 13 -4.65 -22.20 4.66
C ALA A 13 -6.16 -21.91 4.57
N LEU A 14 -6.80 -21.58 5.70
CA LEU A 14 -8.22 -21.21 5.72
C LEU A 14 -8.48 -19.94 4.88
N GLN A 15 -7.67 -18.90 5.05
CA GLN A 15 -7.79 -17.66 4.28
C GLN A 15 -7.67 -17.93 2.77
N HIS A 16 -6.73 -18.78 2.36
CA HIS A 16 -6.56 -19.15 0.96
C HIS A 16 -7.81 -19.86 0.41
N THR A 17 -8.38 -20.82 1.13
CA THR A 17 -9.62 -21.51 0.73
C THR A 17 -10.78 -20.52 0.60
N LEU A 18 -11.02 -19.70 1.63
CA LEU A 18 -12.10 -18.70 1.62
C LEU A 18 -11.93 -17.70 0.47
N LEU A 19 -10.70 -17.27 0.20
CA LEU A 19 -10.43 -16.36 -0.91
C LEU A 19 -10.67 -17.05 -2.25
N ARG A 20 -10.34 -18.33 -2.42
CA ARG A 20 -10.61 -19.06 -3.66
C ARG A 20 -12.10 -19.17 -3.96
N GLU A 21 -12.89 -19.50 -2.94
CA GLU A 21 -14.35 -19.68 -3.03
C GLU A 21 -15.12 -18.36 -3.18
N ALA A 22 -14.50 -17.23 -2.81
CA ALA A 22 -15.14 -15.93 -2.94
C ALA A 22 -15.48 -15.56 -4.39
N THR A 23 -16.62 -14.88 -4.55
CA THR A 23 -17.03 -14.28 -5.83
C THR A 23 -16.01 -13.24 -6.30
N PRO A 24 -15.91 -12.96 -7.62
CA PRO A 24 -15.04 -11.91 -8.13
C PRO A 24 -15.27 -10.54 -7.47
N ALA A 25 -16.52 -10.14 -7.28
CA ALA A 25 -16.87 -8.89 -6.61
C ALA A 25 -16.36 -8.85 -5.15
N ARG A 26 -16.47 -9.97 -4.42
CA ARG A 26 -15.97 -10.05 -3.04
C ARG A 26 -14.45 -9.97 -2.99
N LYS A 27 -13.75 -10.61 -3.91
CA LYS A 27 -12.28 -10.52 -4.04
C LYS A 27 -11.83 -9.08 -4.26
N LEU A 28 -12.50 -8.36 -5.15
CA LEU A 28 -12.20 -6.95 -5.41
C LEU A 28 -12.48 -6.06 -4.20
N ALA A 29 -13.56 -6.31 -3.46
CA ALA A 29 -13.84 -5.59 -2.22
C ALA A 29 -12.74 -5.79 -1.17
N ILE A 30 -12.27 -7.03 -0.98
CA ILE A 30 -11.16 -7.35 -0.06
C ILE A 30 -9.87 -6.64 -0.52
N LEU A 31 -9.56 -6.70 -1.82
CA LEU A 31 -8.40 -6.01 -2.39
C LEU A 31 -8.47 -4.50 -2.20
N GLY A 32 -9.64 -3.89 -2.34
CA GLY A 32 -9.87 -2.47 -2.10
C GLY A 32 -9.57 -2.08 -0.65
N GLN A 33 -10.14 -2.81 0.31
CA GLN A 33 -9.89 -2.59 1.74
C GLN A 33 -8.41 -2.75 2.11
N MET A 34 -7.75 -3.76 1.53
CA MET A 34 -6.31 -3.97 1.75
C MET A 34 -5.48 -2.80 1.19
N ASN A 35 -5.83 -2.31 -0.01
CA ASN A 35 -5.16 -1.15 -0.60
C ASN A 35 -5.28 0.11 0.24
N GLU A 36 -6.47 0.41 0.78
CA GLU A 36 -6.65 1.56 1.69
C GLU A 36 -5.80 1.42 2.95
N THR A 37 -5.81 0.23 3.56
CA THR A 37 -5.01 -0.06 4.76
C THR A 37 -3.52 0.14 4.50
N ILE A 38 -2.99 -0.39 3.39
CA ILE A 38 -1.58 -0.23 3.03
C ILE A 38 -1.23 1.25 2.83
N LYS A 39 -2.08 2.05 2.20
CA LYS A 39 -1.87 3.50 2.02
C LYS A 39 -1.78 4.23 3.34
N ILE A 40 -2.64 3.91 4.30
CA ILE A 40 -2.63 4.50 5.65
C ILE A 40 -1.33 4.15 6.38
N LEU A 41 -0.94 2.88 6.38
CA LEU A 41 0.29 2.43 7.04
C LEU A 41 1.54 3.06 6.40
N ALA A 42 1.58 3.12 5.06
CA ALA A 42 2.67 3.76 4.32
C ALA A 42 2.78 5.25 4.64
N LEU A 43 1.66 5.98 4.67
CA LEU A 43 1.64 7.40 5.03
C LEU A 43 2.09 7.63 6.47
N SER A 44 1.63 6.82 7.42
CA SER A 44 2.06 6.88 8.81
C SER A 44 3.56 6.63 8.95
N GLY A 45 4.11 5.66 8.21
CA GLY A 45 5.54 5.41 8.15
C GLY A 45 6.33 6.60 7.60
N LEU A 46 5.82 7.28 6.56
CA LEU A 46 6.44 8.49 6.01
C LEU A 46 6.41 9.64 7.02
N GLN A 47 5.27 9.88 7.68
CA GLN A 47 5.14 10.91 8.72
C GLN A 47 6.09 10.65 9.90
N SER A 48 6.26 9.40 10.31
CA SER A 48 7.19 9.04 11.40
C SER A 48 8.66 9.26 11.01
N ARG A 49 9.03 9.04 9.75
CA ARG A 49 10.41 9.21 9.26
C ARG A 49 10.74 10.68 8.93
N PHE A 50 9.73 11.44 8.49
CA PHE A 50 9.88 12.82 8.05
C PHE A 50 8.84 13.73 8.75
N PRO A 51 8.97 13.96 10.06
CA PRO A 51 7.95 14.64 10.86
C PRO A 51 7.69 16.10 10.47
N ASN A 52 8.66 16.75 9.83
CA ASN A 52 8.60 18.18 9.48
C ASN A 52 8.36 18.44 7.98
N GLU A 53 8.22 17.38 7.16
CA GLU A 53 7.93 17.57 5.74
C GLU A 53 6.48 18.04 5.55
N PRO A 54 6.23 18.99 4.62
CA PRO A 54 4.89 19.43 4.32
C PRO A 54 4.05 18.29 3.72
N PRO A 55 2.71 18.31 3.90
CA PRO A 55 1.83 17.26 3.44
C PRO A 55 1.95 16.92 1.95
N GLU A 56 2.24 17.91 1.10
CA GLU A 56 2.40 17.71 -0.34
C GLU A 56 3.63 16.88 -0.71
N ILE A 57 4.74 17.06 0.02
CA ILE A 57 5.95 16.25 -0.17
C ILE A 57 5.70 14.82 0.32
N LEU A 58 5.02 14.65 1.44
CA LEU A 58 4.62 13.32 1.94
C LEU A 58 3.69 12.61 0.95
N ARG A 59 2.72 13.33 0.35
CA ARG A 59 1.83 12.80 -0.69
C ARG A 59 2.60 12.40 -1.95
N ARG A 60 3.59 13.20 -2.37
CA ARG A 60 4.44 12.86 -3.52
C ARG A 60 5.28 11.61 -3.26
N ARG A 61 5.92 11.52 -2.08
CA ARG A 61 6.70 10.32 -1.67
C ARG A 61 5.82 9.08 -1.54
N LEU A 62 4.58 9.23 -1.06
CA LEU A 62 3.61 8.13 -1.02
C LEU A 62 3.27 7.64 -2.44
N ALA A 63 3.10 8.55 -3.40
CA ALA A 63 2.87 8.18 -4.80
C ALA A 63 4.04 7.40 -5.39
N ASP A 64 5.28 7.80 -5.11
CA ASP A 64 6.48 7.06 -5.53
C ASP A 64 6.51 5.65 -4.92
N LEU A 65 6.15 5.51 -3.64
CA LEU A 65 6.15 4.22 -2.95
C LEU A 65 5.08 3.26 -3.50
N ILE A 66 3.90 3.77 -3.85
CA ILE A 66 2.77 2.94 -4.31
C ILE A 66 2.91 2.58 -5.79
N PHE A 67 3.21 3.57 -6.64
CA PHE A 67 3.18 3.40 -8.09
C PHE A 67 4.56 3.17 -8.71
N GLY A 68 5.62 3.40 -7.93
CA GLY A 68 6.97 3.54 -8.45
C GLY A 68 7.19 4.91 -9.09
N PRO A 69 8.46 5.36 -9.17
CA PRO A 69 8.79 6.73 -9.56
C PRO A 69 8.37 7.07 -10.99
N ARG A 70 8.43 6.09 -11.92
CA ARG A 70 8.04 6.30 -13.31
C ARG A 70 6.56 6.65 -13.46
N VAL A 71 5.68 5.88 -12.83
CA VAL A 71 4.22 6.09 -12.94
C VAL A 71 3.81 7.30 -12.12
N ALA A 72 4.40 7.47 -10.93
CA ALA A 72 4.14 8.63 -10.11
C ALA A 72 4.52 9.93 -10.84
N ASN A 73 5.64 9.96 -11.58
CA ASN A 73 6.01 11.12 -12.39
C ASN A 73 5.01 11.43 -13.51
N LEU A 74 4.42 10.41 -14.14
CA LEU A 74 3.42 10.63 -15.20
C LEU A 74 2.12 11.26 -14.67
N VAL A 75 1.75 10.97 -13.42
CA VAL A 75 0.47 11.41 -12.83
C VAL A 75 0.63 12.67 -11.98
N TYR A 76 1.73 12.76 -11.22
CA TYR A 76 1.97 13.82 -10.23
C TYR A 76 3.09 14.78 -10.63
N GLY A 77 3.80 14.52 -11.73
CA GLY A 77 4.95 15.33 -12.15
C GLY A 77 6.24 15.02 -11.38
N PRO A 78 7.29 15.83 -11.62
CA PRO A 78 8.60 15.59 -11.02
C PRO A 78 8.55 15.64 -9.48
N PRO A 79 9.47 14.94 -8.80
CA PRO A 79 9.57 15.00 -7.34
C PRO A 79 9.81 16.44 -6.84
N LEU A 80 9.18 16.79 -5.72
CA LEU A 80 9.23 18.16 -5.14
C LEU A 80 10.53 18.45 -4.39
N ASP A 81 11.38 17.45 -4.20
CA ASP A 81 12.70 17.49 -3.57
C ASP A 81 13.83 17.91 -4.52
N GLN A 82 13.50 18.37 -5.72
CA GLN A 82 14.41 19.08 -6.63
C GLN A 82 14.00 20.55 -6.73
N GLY A 83 14.48 21.34 -5.77
CA GLY A 83 14.71 22.78 -5.91
C GLY A 83 16.18 23.04 -6.16
#